data_AF-A0A966PRZ5-F1
#
_entry.id   AF-A0A966PRZ5-F1
#
_cell.length_a   1.000
_cell.length_b   1.000
_cell.length_c   1.000
_cell.angle_alpha   90.00
_cell.angle_beta   90.00
_cell.angle_gamma   90.00
#
_symmetry.space_group_name_H-M   'P 1'
#
loop_
_entity.id
_entity.type
_entity.pdbx_description
1 polymer ?
#
loop_
_entity_poly.entity_id
_entity_poly.type
_entity_poly.pdbx_seq_one_letter_code
_entity_poly.pdbx_strand_id
1 'polypeptide(L)'
;MPFLNNLDLIQSGRGMLFPNKVVTNKFYIYANHFVKVKKVNKSSSKITLINLLDNSVIDIPLKSSDLLLKRIYTVGEVAKIVSRQPNTLRKYERKNLITSPKKFGEDYKGYKNWRYYNESDVYDIVEFFNGRIQGRPINKSKSFVATKIKTLNQKVKLHK
;
A
#
# COMPACT_ATOMS: atom_id res chain seq x y z
N MET A 1 -25.63 -2.12 -0.76
CA MET A 1 -24.37 -2.83 -1.08
C MET A 1 -23.32 -2.43 -0.05
N PRO A 2 -23.01 -3.25 0.96
CA PRO A 2 -21.95 -2.91 1.91
C PRO A 2 -20.59 -3.14 1.22
N PHE A 3 -19.75 -2.11 1.25
CA PHE A 3 -18.34 -2.25 0.88
C PHE A 3 -17.67 -3.14 1.92
N LEU A 4 -17.24 -4.34 1.53
CA LEU A 4 -16.40 -5.20 2.36
C LEU A 4 -15.13 -4.43 2.74
N ASN A 5 -14.84 -4.36 4.04
CA ASN A 5 -13.63 -3.73 4.53
C ASN A 5 -12.44 -4.66 4.22
N ASN A 6 -11.29 -4.09 3.86
CA ASN A 6 -10.06 -4.85 3.61
C ASN A 6 -9.65 -5.76 4.79
N LEU A 7 -10.15 -5.48 6.01
CA LEU A 7 -9.99 -6.31 7.21
C LEU A 7 -10.68 -7.68 7.12
N ASP A 8 -11.84 -7.77 6.47
CA ASP A 8 -12.59 -9.03 6.33
C ASP A 8 -11.87 -10.00 5.38
N LEU A 9 -11.13 -9.46 4.41
CA LEU A 9 -10.25 -10.24 3.54
C LEU A 9 -9.01 -10.78 4.27
N ILE A 10 -8.44 -10.02 5.20
CA ILE A 10 -7.24 -10.40 5.96
C ILE A 10 -7.55 -11.51 6.98
N GLN A 11 -8.69 -11.45 7.67
CA GLN A 11 -9.04 -12.41 8.73
C GLN A 11 -9.49 -13.79 8.20
N SER A 12 -9.86 -13.90 6.92
CA SER A 12 -10.31 -15.16 6.30
C SER A 12 -9.19 -16.09 5.80
N GLY A 13 -7.92 -15.79 6.09
CA GLY A 13 -6.77 -16.57 5.60
C GLY A 13 -6.54 -16.49 4.08
N ARG A 14 -7.33 -15.66 3.37
CA ARG A 14 -7.21 -15.38 1.92
C ARG A 14 -6.61 -14.00 1.61
N GLY A 15 -6.21 -13.23 2.62
CA GLY A 15 -5.86 -11.83 2.47
C GLY A 15 -4.36 -11.59 2.42
N MET A 16 -3.68 -12.03 1.35
CA MET A 16 -2.51 -11.25 0.94
C MET A 16 -3.03 -9.93 0.37
N LEU A 17 -2.66 -8.81 0.98
CA LEU A 17 -2.96 -7.45 0.47
C LEU A 17 -2.49 -7.27 -0.97
N PHE A 18 -1.52 -8.07 -1.40
CA PHE A 18 -0.96 -8.08 -2.73
C PHE A 18 -1.18 -9.44 -3.39
N PRO A 19 -1.77 -9.50 -4.59
CA PRO A 19 -1.87 -10.75 -5.30
C PRO A 19 -0.45 -11.24 -5.65
N ASN A 20 -0.12 -12.49 -5.33
CA ASN A 20 1.09 -13.19 -5.80
C ASN A 20 1.20 -13.32 -7.33
N LYS A 21 0.24 -12.75 -8.06
CA LYS A 21 0.15 -12.82 -9.50
C LYS A 21 0.65 -11.53 -10.12
N VAL A 22 1.52 -11.67 -11.11
CA VAL A 22 1.96 -10.56 -11.94
C VAL A 22 0.77 -9.88 -12.63
N VAL A 23 0.60 -8.60 -12.35
CA VAL A 23 -0.45 -7.73 -12.89
C VAL A 23 0.09 -6.94 -14.09
N THR A 24 -0.71 -6.78 -15.13
CA THR A 24 -0.36 -5.99 -16.33
C THR A 24 -0.41 -4.48 -16.08
N ASN A 25 0.30 -3.71 -16.90
CA ASN A 25 0.39 -2.24 -16.82
C ASN A 25 0.92 -1.73 -15.45
N LYS A 26 1.67 -2.59 -14.76
CA LYS A 26 2.22 -2.38 -13.43
C LYS A 26 3.75 -2.40 -13.47
N PHE A 27 4.37 -1.74 -12.51
CA PHE A 27 5.81 -1.54 -12.40
C PHE A 27 6.47 -2.56 -11.47
N TYR A 28 7.64 -3.04 -11.85
CA TYR A 28 8.43 -4.01 -11.10
C TYR A 28 9.92 -3.65 -11.22
N ILE A 29 10.73 -4.27 -10.37
CA ILE A 29 12.17 -4.33 -10.51
C ILE A 29 12.52 -5.74 -11.01
N TYR A 30 13.29 -5.79 -12.10
CA TYR A 30 13.85 -7.00 -12.68
C TYR A 30 15.34 -6.78 -12.94
N ALA A 31 16.21 -7.67 -12.46
CA ALA A 31 17.66 -7.54 -12.61
C ALA A 31 18.19 -6.12 -12.27
N ASN A 32 17.68 -5.54 -11.18
CA ASN A 32 18.03 -4.19 -10.71
C ASN A 32 17.59 -3.01 -11.61
N HIS A 33 16.74 -3.26 -12.61
CA HIS A 33 16.16 -2.24 -13.49
C HIS A 33 14.65 -2.13 -13.31
N PHE A 34 14.10 -0.92 -13.49
CA PHE A 34 12.65 -0.75 -13.51
C PHE A 34 12.08 -1.24 -14.83
N VAL A 35 11.06 -2.09 -14.71
CA VAL A 35 10.34 -2.65 -15.84
C VAL A 35 8.84 -2.45 -15.67
N LYS A 36 8.12 -2.47 -16.79
CA LYS A 36 6.66 -2.43 -16.81
C LYS A 36 6.11 -3.66 -17.52
N VAL A 37 5.15 -4.33 -16.91
CA VAL A 37 4.50 -5.49 -17.53
C VAL A 37 3.59 -5.03 -18.67
N LYS A 38 3.95 -5.38 -19.90
CA LYS A 38 3.15 -5.09 -21.10
C LYS A 38 2.04 -6.11 -21.26
N LYS A 39 2.38 -7.40 -21.17
CA LYS A 39 1.44 -8.49 -21.44
C LYS A 39 1.81 -9.72 -20.60
N VAL A 40 0.78 -10.43 -20.12
CA VAL A 40 0.94 -11.76 -19.52
C VAL A 40 0.23 -12.75 -20.44
N ASN A 41 0.98 -13.62 -21.09
CA ASN A 41 0.43 -14.66 -21.97
C ASN A 41 0.45 -16.00 -21.24
N LYS A 42 -0.73 -16.46 -20.82
CA LYS A 42 -0.89 -17.73 -20.12
C LYS A 42 -0.68 -18.93 -21.04
N SER A 43 -1.14 -18.86 -22.29
CA SER A 43 -1.03 -19.97 -23.25
C SER A 43 0.42 -20.27 -23.59
N SER A 44 1.23 -19.22 -23.80
CA SER A 44 2.68 -19.38 -24.03
C SER A 44 3.50 -19.41 -22.74
N SER A 45 2.87 -19.35 -21.56
CA SER A 45 3.52 -19.27 -20.24
C SER A 45 4.64 -18.22 -20.13
N LYS A 46 4.45 -17.05 -20.76
CA LYS A 46 5.45 -15.96 -20.81
C LYS A 46 4.87 -14.63 -20.35
N ILE A 47 5.73 -13.78 -19.81
CA ILE A 47 5.44 -12.40 -19.46
C ILE A 47 6.33 -11.50 -20.29
N THR A 48 5.72 -10.57 -21.00
CA THR A 48 6.42 -9.55 -21.79
C THR A 48 6.52 -8.27 -20.97
N LEU A 49 7.75 -7.84 -20.75
CA LEU A 49 8.14 -6.65 -20.00
C LEU A 49 8.69 -5.60 -20.96
N ILE A 50 8.55 -4.33 -20.58
CA ILE A 50 9.25 -3.20 -21.19
C ILE A 50 10.24 -2.68 -20.17
N ASN A 51 11.52 -2.65 -20.50
CA ASN A 51 12.54 -1.98 -19.71
C ASN A 51 12.35 -0.46 -19.80
N LEU A 52 12.29 0.23 -18.67
CA LEU A 52 12.04 1.66 -18.65
C LEU A 52 13.28 2.52 -18.94
N LEU A 53 14.48 1.93 -18.99
CA LEU A 53 15.69 2.64 -19.38
C LEU A 53 15.74 2.90 -20.89
N ASP A 54 15.58 1.84 -21.68
CA ASP A 54 15.82 1.83 -23.12
C ASP A 54 14.60 1.44 -23.95
N ASN A 55 13.46 1.13 -23.31
CA ASN A 55 12.25 0.61 -23.94
C ASN A 55 12.42 -0.77 -24.62
N SER A 56 13.49 -1.50 -24.31
CA SER A 56 13.68 -2.86 -24.79
C SER A 56 12.59 -3.80 -24.27
N VAL A 57 12.24 -4.80 -25.08
CA VAL A 57 11.24 -5.81 -24.74
C VAL A 57 11.94 -7.04 -24.19
N ILE A 58 11.53 -7.51 -23.02
CA ILE A 58 12.09 -8.67 -22.33
C ILE A 58 10.98 -9.68 -22.10
N ASP A 59 11.18 -10.92 -22.51
CA ASP A 59 10.27 -12.02 -22.22
C ASP A 59 10.84 -12.93 -21.12
N ILE A 60 10.06 -13.16 -20.08
CA ILE A 60 10.43 -14.07 -18.97
C ILE A 60 9.38 -15.18 -18.79
N PRO A 61 9.75 -16.34 -18.23
CA PRO A 61 8.79 -17.40 -17.93
C PRO A 61 7.82 -17.00 -16.81
N LEU A 62 6.54 -17.39 -16.95
CA LEU A 62 5.50 -17.09 -15.97
C LEU A 62 5.71 -17.85 -14.65
N LYS A 63 6.16 -19.11 -14.69
CA LYS A 63 6.29 -19.99 -13.51
C LYS A 63 7.29 -19.51 -12.45
N SER A 64 8.31 -18.75 -12.83
CA SER A 64 9.38 -18.25 -11.93
C SER A 64 9.33 -16.74 -11.76
N SER A 65 8.24 -16.11 -12.20
CA SER A 65 8.16 -14.66 -12.28
C SER A 65 8.06 -13.97 -10.92
N ASP A 66 7.55 -14.67 -9.91
CA ASP A 66 7.47 -14.25 -8.51
C ASP A 66 8.84 -14.05 -7.85
N LEU A 67 9.80 -14.94 -8.14
CA LEU A 67 11.17 -14.83 -7.66
C LEU A 67 11.98 -13.74 -8.39
N LEU A 68 11.64 -13.50 -9.66
CA LEU A 68 12.39 -12.60 -10.54
C LEU A 68 11.89 -11.15 -10.48
N LEU A 69 10.59 -10.93 -10.23
CA LEU A 69 9.96 -9.62 -10.27
C LEU A 69 9.60 -9.13 -8.87
N LYS A 70 10.24 -8.03 -8.47
CA LYS A 70 9.87 -7.34 -7.22
C LYS A 70 8.88 -6.22 -7.53
N ARG A 71 7.68 -6.29 -6.97
CA ARG A 71 6.62 -5.29 -7.22
C ARG A 71 6.99 -3.94 -6.58
N ILE A 72 6.76 -2.86 -7.31
CA ILE A 72 6.81 -1.49 -6.78
C ILE A 72 5.49 -0.75 -6.98
N TYR A 73 5.18 0.15 -6.07
CA TYR A 73 3.89 0.84 -6.02
C TYR A 73 4.08 2.34 -6.18
N THR A 74 3.40 2.93 -7.16
CA THR A 74 3.39 4.39 -7.30
C THR A 74 2.57 5.02 -6.17
N VAL A 75 2.82 6.30 -5.86
CA VAL A 75 2.04 7.05 -4.85
C VAL A 75 0.54 7.00 -5.11
N GLY A 76 0.13 7.05 -6.38
CA GLY A 76 -1.28 6.94 -6.76
C GLY A 76 -1.89 5.57 -6.50
N GLU A 77 -1.10 4.50 -6.55
CA GLU A 77 -1.55 3.14 -6.19
C GLU A 77 -1.67 2.99 -4.68
N VAL A 78 -0.66 3.42 -3.92
CA VAL A 78 -0.70 3.39 -2.45
C VAL A 78 -1.87 4.21 -1.92
N ALA A 79 -2.13 5.38 -2.50
CA ALA A 79 -3.30 6.21 -2.19
C ALA A 79 -4.62 5.42 -2.29
N LYS A 80 -4.77 4.62 -3.35
CA LYS A 80 -5.95 3.77 -3.55
C LYS A 80 -6.01 2.64 -2.52
N ILE A 81 -4.89 2.01 -2.21
CA ILE A 81 -4.81 0.89 -1.24
C ILE A 81 -5.29 1.33 0.14
N VAL A 82 -4.84 2.50 0.62
CA VAL A 82 -5.24 3.02 1.94
C VAL A 82 -6.49 3.91 1.91
N SER A 83 -7.18 4.00 0.77
CA SER A 83 -8.36 4.86 0.59
C SER A 83 -8.11 6.31 1.03
N ARG A 84 -7.01 6.91 0.55
CA ARG A 84 -6.62 8.30 0.81
C ARG A 84 -6.34 9.04 -0.49
N GLN A 85 -6.38 10.37 -0.42
CA GLN A 85 -5.91 11.21 -1.51
C GLN A 85 -4.37 11.19 -1.59
N PRO A 86 -3.76 11.21 -2.79
CA PRO A 86 -2.30 11.29 -2.94
C PRO A 86 -1.69 12.50 -2.22
N ASN A 87 -2.40 13.63 -2.16
CA ASN A 87 -1.96 14.81 -1.41
C ASN A 87 -1.92 14.59 0.11
N THR A 88 -2.78 13.71 0.62
CA THR A 88 -2.74 13.29 2.02
C THR A 88 -1.45 12.54 2.30
N LEU A 89 -1.11 11.52 1.50
CA LEU A 89 0.18 10.82 1.61
C LEU A 89 1.35 11.80 1.60
N ARG A 90 1.41 12.71 0.62
CA ARG A 90 2.43 13.78 0.53
C ARG A 90 2.55 14.66 1.78
N LYS A 91 1.44 14.88 2.50
CA LYS A 91 1.45 15.63 3.76
C LYS A 91 2.05 14.81 4.90
N TYR A 92 1.73 13.52 4.98
CA TYR A 92 2.28 12.63 6.02
C TYR A 92 3.76 12.31 5.77
N GLU A 93 4.16 12.15 4.50
CA GLU A 93 5.56 12.03 4.05
C GLU A 93 6.39 13.22 4.55
N ARG A 94 5.97 14.46 4.23
CA ARG A 94 6.68 15.69 4.65
C ARG A 94 6.74 15.89 6.17
N LYS A 95 5.84 15.26 6.90
CA LYS A 95 5.80 15.29 8.37
C LYS A 95 6.59 14.15 9.00
N ASN A 96 7.26 13.31 8.19
CA ASN A 96 7.96 12.11 8.63
C ASN A 96 7.09 11.17 9.47
N LEU A 97 5.79 11.14 9.18
CA LEU A 97 4.83 10.27 9.88
C LEU A 97 4.68 8.92 9.19
N ILE A 98 5.02 8.84 7.91
CA ILE A 98 5.11 7.61 7.13
C ILE A 98 6.43 7.61 6.37
N THR A 99 6.85 6.42 5.91
CA THR A 99 8.04 6.22 5.09
C THR A 99 8.06 7.17 3.90
N SER A 100 9.22 7.78 3.65
CA SER A 100 9.41 8.64 2.49
C SER A 100 9.51 7.82 1.20
N PRO A 101 8.90 8.27 0.09
CA PRO A 101 8.96 7.57 -1.16
C PRO A 101 10.36 7.64 -1.78
N LYS A 102 10.72 6.58 -2.51
CA LYS A 102 11.91 6.53 -3.37
C LYS A 102 11.59 7.15 -4.74
N LYS A 103 12.62 7.54 -5.48
CA LYS A 103 12.49 8.07 -6.85
C LYS A 103 13.14 7.12 -7.85
N PHE A 104 12.61 7.06 -9.07
CA PHE A 104 13.19 6.22 -10.13
C PHE A 104 14.62 6.66 -10.50
N GLY A 105 14.90 7.97 -10.47
CA GLY A 105 16.25 8.51 -10.74
C GLY A 105 16.44 8.99 -12.19
N GLU A 106 17.55 9.67 -12.44
CA GLU A 106 17.81 10.40 -13.70
C GLU A 106 17.91 9.50 -14.93
N ASP A 107 18.30 8.24 -14.75
CA ASP A 107 18.45 7.27 -15.85
C ASP A 107 17.12 6.99 -16.58
N TYR A 108 15.99 7.25 -15.92
CA TYR A 108 14.66 6.97 -16.42
C TYR A 108 13.99 8.26 -16.89
N LYS A 109 14.38 8.81 -18.05
CA LYS A 109 13.98 10.15 -18.56
C LYS A 109 12.49 10.50 -18.37
N GLY A 110 11.57 9.59 -18.69
CA GLY A 110 10.12 9.79 -18.55
C GLY A 110 9.57 9.62 -17.13
N TYR A 111 10.36 9.03 -16.24
CA TYR A 111 9.98 8.65 -14.88
C TYR A 111 10.87 9.26 -13.81
N LYS A 112 11.83 10.13 -14.14
CA LYS A 112 12.86 10.61 -13.20
C LYS A 112 12.33 11.14 -11.87
N ASN A 113 11.21 11.88 -11.94
CA ASN A 113 10.55 12.49 -10.80
C ASN A 113 9.42 11.63 -10.21
N TRP A 114 9.16 10.46 -10.80
CA TRP A 114 8.16 9.54 -10.30
C TRP A 114 8.62 8.94 -8.98
N ARG A 115 7.63 8.78 -8.10
CA ARG A 115 7.82 8.34 -6.72
C ARG A 115 7.19 6.98 -6.54
N TYR A 116 7.91 6.10 -5.86
CA TYR A 116 7.46 4.74 -5.61
C TYR A 116 7.77 4.29 -4.18
N TYR A 117 7.08 3.23 -3.80
CA TYR A 117 7.21 2.50 -2.56
C TYR A 117 7.52 1.04 -2.88
N ASN A 118 8.40 0.43 -2.09
CA ASN A 118 8.53 -1.02 -2.08
C ASN A 118 7.38 -1.63 -1.30
N GLU A 119 7.19 -2.93 -1.44
CA GLU A 119 6.15 -3.67 -0.75
C GLU A 119 6.18 -3.48 0.78
N SER A 120 7.35 -3.55 1.41
CA SER A 120 7.54 -3.27 2.84
C SER A 120 7.00 -1.90 3.23
N ASP A 121 7.36 -0.86 2.47
CA ASP A 121 6.94 0.51 2.75
C ASP A 121 5.41 0.64 2.67
N VAL A 122 4.76 -0.12 1.77
CA VAL A 122 3.30 -0.11 1.66
C VAL A 122 2.64 -0.80 2.86
N TYR A 123 3.20 -1.90 3.37
CA TYR A 123 2.71 -2.54 4.59
C TYR A 123 2.74 -1.57 5.78
N ASP A 124 3.85 -0.87 5.98
CA ASP A 124 3.99 0.12 7.06
C ASP A 124 2.94 1.24 6.93
N ILE A 125 2.72 1.73 5.71
CA ILE A 125 1.72 2.78 5.43
C ILE A 125 0.29 2.26 5.70
N VAL A 126 -0.02 1.03 5.31
CA VAL A 126 -1.33 0.41 5.56
C VAL A 126 -1.56 0.26 7.06
N GLU A 127 -0.60 -0.27 7.81
CA GLU A 127 -0.67 -0.41 9.26
C GLU A 127 -0.90 0.94 9.94
N PHE A 128 -0.12 1.95 9.55
CA PHE A 128 -0.24 3.31 10.05
C PHE A 128 -1.64 3.91 9.88
N PHE A 129 -2.26 3.72 8.71
CA PHE A 129 -3.60 4.26 8.45
C PHE A 129 -4.72 3.41 9.06
N ASN A 130 -4.52 2.10 9.21
CA ASN A 130 -5.47 1.22 9.88
C ASN A 130 -5.57 1.51 11.38
N GLY A 131 -4.46 1.87 12.03
CA GLY A 131 -4.43 2.27 13.45
C GLY A 131 -5.11 3.62 13.75
N ARG A 132 -5.60 4.35 12.74
CA ARG A 132 -6.13 5.71 12.90
C ARG A 132 -7.57 5.81 12.43
N ILE A 133 -8.44 6.20 13.35
CA ILE A 133 -9.85 6.51 13.05
C ILE A 133 -9.89 7.77 12.18
N GLN A 134 -10.57 7.68 11.04
CA GLN A 134 -10.78 8.81 10.14
C GLN A 134 -11.77 9.80 10.75
N GLY A 135 -11.41 11.09 10.78
CA GLY A 135 -12.29 12.16 11.24
C GLY A 135 -11.58 13.19 12.10
N ARG A 136 -12.35 14.17 12.60
CA ARG A 136 -11.87 15.13 13.59
C ARG A 136 -11.44 14.33 14.84
N PRO A 137 -10.24 14.56 15.38
CA PRO A 137 -9.90 14.03 16.69
C PRO A 137 -11.00 14.43 17.66
N ILE A 138 -11.69 13.44 18.24
CA ILE A 138 -12.63 13.72 19.31
C ILE A 138 -11.75 14.13 20.48
N ASN A 139 -11.64 15.44 20.73
CA ASN A 139 -11.10 15.95 21.98
C ASN A 139 -11.99 15.39 23.07
N LYS A 140 -11.61 14.25 23.65
CA LYS A 140 -12.20 13.76 24.89
C LYS A 140 -11.81 14.81 25.92
N SER A 141 -12.71 15.76 26.16
CA SER A 141 -12.52 16.77 27.20
C SER A 141 -12.27 16.03 28.52
N LYS A 142 -11.49 16.63 29.44
CA LYS A 142 -11.27 16.07 30.79
C LYS A 142 -12.60 15.69 31.48
N SER A 143 -13.69 16.38 31.11
CA SER A 143 -15.07 16.06 31.50
C SER A 143 -15.49 14.63 31.12
N PHE A 144 -15.20 14.13 29.92
CA PHE A 144 -15.58 12.76 29.50
C PHE A 144 -14.90 11.67 30.35
N VAL A 145 -13.64 11.87 30.76
CA VAL A 145 -12.94 10.94 31.67
C VAL A 145 -13.57 10.98 33.06
N ALA A 146 -13.90 12.17 33.58
CA ALA A 146 -14.57 12.33 34.86
C ALA A 146 -15.98 11.69 34.88
N THR A 147 -16.76 11.80 33.79
CA THR A 147 -18.08 11.16 33.68
C THR A 147 -17.96 9.63 33.62
N LYS A 148 -16.90 9.12 32.96
CA LYS A 148 -16.63 7.68 32.89
C LYS A 148 -16.18 7.09 34.23
N ILE A 149 -15.39 7.83 35.02
CA ILE A 149 -14.99 7.46 36.38
C ILE A 149 -16.20 7.47 37.32
N LYS A 150 -17.07 8.49 37.24
CA LYS A 150 -18.31 8.56 38.03
C LYS A 150 -19.26 7.39 37.74
N THR A 151 -19.45 7.04 36.47
CA THR A 151 -20.32 5.92 36.07
C THR A 151 -19.75 4.55 36.45
N LEU A 152 -18.42 4.37 36.41
CA LEU A 152 -17.76 3.18 36.95
C LEU A 152 -17.97 3.04 38.47
N ASN A 153 -17.79 4.12 39.23
CA ASN A 153 -17.97 4.10 40.68
C ASN A 153 -19.43 3.89 41.10
N GLN A 154 -20.40 4.36 40.31
CA GLN A 154 -21.82 4.05 40.52
C GLN A 154 -22.14 2.58 40.27
N LYS A 155 -21.60 1.97 39.21
CA LYS A 155 -21.78 0.53 38.95
C LYS A 155 -21.18 -0.36 40.04
N VAL A 156 -20.03 0.02 40.60
CA VAL A 156 -19.38 -0.72 41.69
C VAL A 156 -20.19 -0.63 42.99
N LYS A 157 -20.89 0.49 43.23
CA LYS A 157 -21.78 0.65 44.40
C LYS A 157 -23.10 -0.12 44.30
N LEU A 158 -23.56 -0.45 43.09
CA LEU A 158 -24.77 -1.24 42.85
C LEU A 158 -24.54 -2.77 42.99
N HIS A 159 -23.29 -3.20 43.16
CA HIS A 159 -22.89 -4.60 43.33
C HIS A 159 -22.33 -4.91 44.74
N LYS A 160 -22.70 -4.11 45.75
CA LYS A 160 -22.50 -4.43 47.17
C LYS A 160 -23.84 -4.61 47.86
#